data_AF-A0A961SZI6-F1
#
_entry.id   AF-A0A961SZI6-F1
#
_cell.length_a   1.000
_cell.length_b   1.000
_cell.length_c   1.000
_cell.angle_alpha   90.00
_cell.angle_beta   90.00
_cell.angle_gamma   90.00
#
_symmetry.space_group_name_H-M   'P 1'
#
loop_
_entity.id
_entity.type
_entity.pdbx_description
1 polymer ?
#
loop_
_entity_poly.entity_id
_entity_poly.type
_entity_poly.pdbx_seq_one_letter_code
_entity_poly.pdbx_strand_id
1 'polypeptide(L)' 'MNKSLRETDLYEPVKALLERQGYDVKAEVGAADIMAIRGEEPPVIVELKTGFSLALVHQAIERLKITDAVYVAIPEWK' A
#
# COMPACT_ATOMS: atom_id res chain seq x y z
N MET A 1 9.13 5.57 26.23
CA MET A 1 9.62 6.06 24.92
C MET A 1 8.48 5.93 23.93
N ASN A 2 7.92 7.06 23.46
CA ASN A 2 6.85 7.03 22.47
C ASN A 2 7.50 6.81 21.11
N LYS A 3 7.43 5.60 20.55
CA LYS A 3 8.03 5.29 19.25
C LYS A 3 7.19 6.01 18.19
N SER A 4 7.81 6.93 17.45
CA SER A 4 7.17 7.52 16.27
C SER A 4 6.92 6.41 15.25
N LEU A 5 5.67 6.29 14.78
CA LEU A 5 5.29 5.31 13.76
C LEU A 5 6.01 5.65 12.45
N ARG A 6 6.64 4.66 11.83
CA ARG A 6 7.29 4.81 10.51
C ARG A 6 6.42 4.17 9.44
N GLU A 7 6.60 4.59 8.19
CA GLU A 7 5.92 4.00 7.04
C GLU A 7 6.22 2.50 6.91
N THR A 8 7.47 2.10 7.18
CA THR A 8 7.87 0.68 7.21
C THR A 8 7.15 -0.13 8.28
N ASP A 9 6.66 0.50 9.36
CA ASP A 9 5.87 -0.19 10.37
C ASP A 9 4.43 -0.52 9.86
N LEU A 10 3.98 0.08 8.75
CA LEU A 10 2.70 -0.23 8.08
C LEU A 10 2.80 -1.41 7.10
N TYR A 11 4.01 -1.77 6.65
CA TYR A 11 4.20 -2.81 5.63
C TYR A 11 3.68 -4.18 6.09
N GLU A 12 4.10 -4.63 7.28
CA GLU A 12 3.77 -5.96 7.78
C GLU A 12 2.25 -6.19 7.96
N PRO A 13 1.48 -5.28 8.59
CA PRO A 13 0.02 -5.42 8.68
C PRO A 13 -0.67 -5.50 7.32
N VAL A 14 -0.26 -4.68 6.35
CA VAL A 14 -0.86 -4.63 5.01
C VAL A 14 -0.50 -5.89 4.21
N LYS A 15 0.76 -6.31 4.25
CA LYS A 15 1.22 -7.57 3.65
C LYS A 15 0.42 -8.75 4.18
N ALA A 16 0.32 -8.88 5.51
CA ALA A 16 -0.41 -9.98 6.12
C ALA A 16 -1.90 -9.98 5.74
N LEU A 17 -2.53 -8.80 5.57
CA LEU A 17 -3.91 -8.71 5.10
C LEU A 17 -4.07 -9.26 3.68
N LEU A 18 -3.19 -8.86 2.76
CA LEU A 18 -3.23 -9.28 1.36
C LEU A 18 -2.89 -10.77 1.22
N GLU A 19 -1.89 -11.25 1.94
CA GLU A 19 -1.51 -12.68 1.94
C GLU A 19 -2.67 -13.56 2.43
N ARG A 20 -3.42 -13.14 3.45
CA ARG A 20 -4.64 -13.86 3.91
C ARG A 20 -5.75 -13.91 2.85
N GLN A 21 -5.74 -12.99 1.89
CA GLN A 21 -6.67 -12.98 0.75
C GLN A 21 -6.14 -13.77 -0.46
N GLY A 22 -4.97 -14.42 -0.32
CA GLY A 22 -4.35 -15.24 -1.36
C GLY A 22 -3.50 -14.48 -2.36
N TYR A 23 -3.10 -13.24 -2.06
CA TYR A 23 -2.16 -12.50 -2.91
C TYR A 23 -0.71 -12.88 -2.60
N ASP A 24 0.11 -12.96 -3.64
CA ASP A 24 1.57 -12.86 -3.56
C ASP A 24 1.96 -11.38 -3.47
N VAL A 25 2.69 -10.99 -2.42
CA VAL A 25 2.98 -9.59 -2.09
C VAL A 25 4.44 -9.26 -2.36
N LYS A 26 4.67 -8.23 -3.18
CA LYS A 26 5.99 -7.71 -3.51
C LYS A 26 6.16 -6.30 -2.94
N ALA A 27 7.31 -6.03 -2.32
CA ALA A 27 7.68 -4.70 -1.83
C ALA A 27 8.44 -3.90 -2.90
N GLU A 28 8.34 -2.57 -2.84
CA GLU A 28 9.17 -1.62 -3.60
C GLU A 28 9.18 -1.89 -5.11
N VAL A 29 7.99 -2.08 -5.69
CA VAL A 29 7.86 -2.36 -7.13
C VAL A 29 7.77 -1.04 -7.90
N GLY A 30 8.89 -0.65 -8.49
CA GLY A 30 9.01 0.62 -9.18
C GLY A 30 8.89 1.77 -8.19
N ALA A 31 7.80 2.53 -8.28
CA ALA A 31 7.53 3.65 -7.37
C ALA A 31 6.41 3.35 -6.35
N ALA A 32 5.82 2.15 -6.37
CA ALA A 32 4.80 1.74 -5.43
C ALA A 32 5.40 0.98 -4.24
N ASP A 33 4.91 1.25 -3.03
CA ASP A 33 5.39 0.58 -1.82
C ASP A 33 5.04 -0.92 -1.80
N ILE A 34 3.81 -1.26 -2.19
CA ILE A 34 3.31 -2.63 -2.25
C ILE A 34 2.61 -2.89 -3.58
N MET A 35 2.92 -4.04 -4.19
CA MET A 35 2.15 -4.64 -5.28
C MET A 35 1.75 -6.06 -4.90
N ALA A 36 0.45 -6.36 -4.96
CA ALA A 36 -0.11 -7.68 -4.65
C ALA A 36 -0.70 -8.30 -5.93
N ILE A 37 -0.36 -9.56 -6.22
CA ILE A 37 -0.83 -10.29 -7.41
C ILE A 37 -1.54 -11.58 -7.00
N ARG A 38 -2.66 -11.91 -7.65
CA ARG A 38 -3.38 -13.17 -7.44
C ARG A 38 -3.81 -13.77 -8.77
N GLY A 39 -3.09 -14.80 -9.20
CA GLY A 39 -3.35 -15.47 -10.48
C GLY A 39 -3.25 -14.48 -11.66
N GLU A 40 -4.31 -14.39 -12.45
CA GLU A 40 -4.41 -13.50 -13.62
C GLU A 40 -5.21 -12.22 -13.33
N GLU A 41 -5.61 -11.97 -12.08
CA GLU A 41 -6.30 -10.74 -11.70
C GLU A 41 -5.38 -9.51 -11.87
N PRO A 42 -5.92 -8.32 -12.18
CA PRO A 42 -5.15 -7.08 -12.14
C PRO A 42 -4.47 -6.90 -10.77
N PRO A 43 -3.24 -6.35 -10.72
CA PRO A 43 -2.52 -6.19 -9.48
C PRO A 43 -3.23 -5.21 -8.55
N VAL A 44 -3.10 -5.40 -7.24
CA VAL A 44 -3.47 -4.40 -6.22
C VAL A 44 -2.23 -3.58 -5.89
N ILE A 45 -2.33 -2.26 -5.94
CA ILE A 45 -1.26 -1.34 -5.52
C ILE A 45 -1.65 -0.70 -4.20
N VAL A 46 -0.72 -0.64 -3.25
CA VAL A 46 -0.91 0.05 -1.97
C VAL A 46 0.26 1.00 -1.70
N GLU A 47 -0.05 2.27 -1.48
CA GLU A 47 0.89 3.30 -1.00
C GLU A 47 0.78 3.40 0.53
N LEU A 48 1.92 3.46 1.23
CA LEU A 48 2.01 3.49 2.69
C LEU A 48 2.37 4.90 3.16
N LYS A 49 1.55 5.49 4.04
CA LYS A 49 1.87 6.79 4.65
C LYS A 49 1.49 6.85 6.11
N THR A 50 2.28 7.53 6.92
CA THR A 50 1.95 7.77 8.35
C THR A 50 0.87 8.84 8.55
N GLY A 51 0.48 9.55 7.49
CA GLY A 51 -0.57 10.56 7.53
C GLY A 51 -1.15 10.84 6.15
N PHE A 52 -2.36 11.39 6.11
CA PHE A 52 -3.02 11.73 4.86
C PHE A 52 -2.53 13.08 4.33
N SER A 53 -2.35 13.18 3.02
CA SER A 53 -2.00 14.43 2.35
C SER A 53 -2.53 14.44 0.91
N LEU A 54 -2.68 15.63 0.33
CA LEU A 54 -3.04 15.74 -1.08
C LEU A 54 -1.95 15.13 -1.99
N ALA A 55 -0.67 15.26 -1.63
CA ALA A 55 0.43 14.64 -2.36
C ALA A 55 0.25 13.11 -2.47
N LEU A 56 -0.15 12.45 -1.38
CA LEU A 56 -0.43 11.01 -1.36
C LEU A 56 -1.61 10.63 -2.27
N VAL A 57 -2.66 11.45 -2.29
CA VAL A 57 -3.80 11.23 -3.21
C VAL A 57 -3.35 11.34 -4.67
N HIS A 58 -2.53 12.35 -5.01
CA HIS A 58 -1.99 12.49 -6.34
C HIS A 58 -1.08 11.30 -6.73
N GLN A 59 -0.26 10.80 -5.79
CA GLN A 59 0.53 9.58 -6.00
C GLN A 59 -0.37 8.37 -6.33
N ALA A 60 -1.46 8.17 -5.56
CA ALA A 60 -2.42 7.09 -5.82
C ALA A 60 -3.11 7.25 -7.19
N ILE A 61 -3.50 8.47 -7.58
CA ILE A 61 -4.09 8.73 -8.91
C ILE A 61 -3.11 8.36 -10.03
N GLU A 62 -1.83 8.65 -9.88
CA GLU A 62 -0.82 8.26 -10.87
C GLU A 62 -0.71 6.73 -11.03
N ARG A 63 -1.00 5.94 -9.98
CA ARG A 63 -1.02 4.47 -10.04
C ARG A 63 -2.21 3.90 -10.80
N LEU A 64 -3.29 4.68 -11.00
CA LEU A 64 -4.44 4.26 -11.80
C LEU A 64 -4.09 4.00 -13.27
N LYS A 65 -2.92 4.48 -13.73
CA LYS A 65 -2.37 4.12 -15.05
C LYS A 65 -1.96 2.63 -15.15
N ILE A 66 -1.84 1.93 -14.03
CA ILE A 66 -1.41 0.53 -13.94
C ILE A 66 -2.60 -0.40 -13.65
N THR A 67 -3.48 -0.02 -12.73
CA THR A 67 -4.60 -0.84 -12.25
C THR A 67 -5.69 0.03 -11.64
N ASP A 68 -6.94 -0.41 -11.69
CA ASP A 68 -8.05 0.26 -10.99
C ASP A 68 -8.04 -0.01 -9.46
N ALA A 69 -7.32 -1.04 -9.02
CA ALA A 69 -7.23 -1.46 -7.63
C ALA A 69 -6.09 -0.76 -6.89
N VAL A 70 -6.23 0.56 -6.68
CA VAL A 70 -5.26 1.38 -5.93
C VAL A 70 -5.81 1.75 -4.57
N TYR A 71 -5.04 1.45 -3.53
CA TYR A 71 -5.34 1.78 -2.14
C TYR A 71 -4.24 2.62 -1.52
N VAL A 72 -4.60 3.30 -0.44
CA VAL A 72 -3.68 4.03 0.43
C VAL A 72 -3.87 3.50 1.84
N ALA A 73 -2.79 3.05 2.46
CA ALA A 73 -2.79 2.60 3.85
C ALA A 73 -2.20 3.68 4.75
N ILE A 74 -3.00 4.11 5.72
CA ILE A 74 -2.61 5.03 6.79
C ILE A 74 -2.92 4.38 8.14
N PRO A 75 -2.20 4.74 9.22
CA PRO A 75 -2.59 4.35 10.56
C PRO A 75 -3.92 4.99 10.95
N GLU A 76 -4.60 4.38 11.93
CA GLU A 76 -5.78 4.97 12.55
C GLU A 76 -5.45 6.37 13.10
N TRP A 77 -6.28 7.36 12.74
CA TRP A 77 -6.15 8.72 13.28
C TRP A 77 -6.52 8.71 14.77
N LYS A 78 -5.69 9.36 15.58
CA LYS A 78 -6.00 9.64 16.99
C LYS A 78 -6.69 10.98 17.13
#